data_AF-A0A7G6XRZ0-F1
#
_entry.id   AF-A0A7G6XRZ0-F1
#
_cell.length_a   1.000
_cell.length_b   1.000
_cell.length_c   1.000
_cell.angle_alpha   90.00
_cell.angle_beta   90.00
_cell.angle_gamma   90.00
#
_symmetry.space_group_name_H-M   'P 1'
#
loop_
_entity.id
_entity.type
_entity.pdbx_description
1 polymer ?
#
loop_
_entity_poly.entity_id
_entity_poly.type
_entity_poly.pdbx_seq_one_letter_code
_entity_poly.pdbx_strand_id
1 'polypeptide(L)'
;MTTTLSERVSQSAFDGSMLRVVLLMDLHEGTQQRFFEAYEKLRNDIASVPGHISDQLCQSFENPSQWLITSEWESAPQYLAWVNSEHHAEQVRPLGACARSMRPLKFTVLRETGRGYDQAARPSTARLQSTPRLGAGIVRHALTFTVKPGSEKDVASILSSYASPAARVDDHTRLCRTSLFMHGNRVVRTVEVQGDLMAALRHVSEQPEVRAVEEAINPYLEQDRDLGDPESARMFFMRAAVPAVHHIAAPEPESAEVQRHAVFYPAKPGCGQALARFLAGQDEAAARRPESPVRSSSIFQRDDIVVRLIDVRGPLEADPETVYGISGPRKAAVLDRLTLPPGGRGRAAHHTMNLITDRRAPAQS
;
A
#
# COMPACT_ATOMS: atom_id res chain seq x y z
N MET A 1 31.99 -6.26 11.42
CA MET A 1 31.40 -5.33 10.43
C MET A 1 30.44 -4.43 11.17
N THR A 2 30.74 -3.13 11.26
CA THR A 2 29.90 -2.14 11.94
C THR A 2 28.65 -1.91 11.08
N THR A 3 27.47 -2.30 11.57
CA THR A 3 26.20 -2.06 10.89
C THR A 3 25.90 -0.56 10.98
N THR A 4 26.06 0.17 9.87
CA THR A 4 25.64 1.57 9.80
C THR A 4 24.12 1.64 9.72
N LEU A 5 23.49 2.22 10.74
CA LEU A 5 22.06 2.50 10.77
C LEU A 5 21.78 3.73 9.91
N SER A 6 20.74 3.68 9.08
CA SER A 6 20.33 4.86 8.31
C SER A 6 19.59 5.84 9.21
N GLU A 7 20.01 7.11 9.22
CA GLU A 7 19.33 8.19 9.96
C GLU A 7 17.94 8.54 9.41
N ARG A 8 17.54 7.96 8.26
CA ARG A 8 16.27 8.24 7.57
C ARG A 8 15.35 7.04 7.56
N VAL A 9 14.04 7.33 7.63
CA VAL A 9 13.00 6.32 7.42
C VAL A 9 12.84 6.12 5.91
N SER A 10 13.46 5.07 5.37
CA SER A 10 13.28 4.64 3.99
C SER A 10 12.72 3.23 3.93
N GLN A 11 11.63 3.08 3.20
CA GLN A 11 11.01 1.79 2.90
C GLN A 11 10.75 1.75 1.40
N SER A 12 11.44 0.89 0.67
CA SER A 12 11.24 0.72 -0.78
C SER A 12 11.04 -0.75 -1.10
N ALA A 13 10.06 -1.07 -1.92
CA ALA A 13 9.88 -2.38 -2.54
C ALA A 13 10.87 -2.59 -3.70
N PHE A 14 11.54 -1.54 -4.16
CA PHE A 14 12.38 -1.56 -5.37
C PHE A 14 13.88 -1.75 -5.09
N ASP A 15 14.27 -2.07 -3.86
CA ASP A 15 15.67 -2.31 -3.51
C ASP A 15 16.17 -3.71 -3.89
N GLY A 16 15.29 -4.56 -4.42
CA GLY A 16 15.60 -5.93 -4.83
C GLY A 16 15.75 -6.90 -3.66
N SER A 17 15.39 -6.49 -2.43
CA SER A 17 15.44 -7.37 -1.27
C SER A 17 14.37 -8.47 -1.39
N MET A 18 14.77 -9.70 -1.04
CA MET A 18 13.88 -10.84 -0.92
C MET A 18 12.77 -10.56 0.07
N LEU A 19 11.58 -11.06 -0.26
CA LEU A 19 10.38 -10.91 0.55
C LEU A 19 9.96 -12.28 1.12
N ARG A 20 9.74 -12.31 2.44
CA ARG A 20 9.02 -13.36 3.14
C ARG A 20 7.61 -12.87 3.43
N VAL A 21 6.62 -13.65 3.04
CA VAL A 21 5.23 -13.45 3.44
C VAL A 21 4.86 -14.54 4.40
N VAL A 22 4.24 -14.17 5.51
CA VAL A 22 3.79 -15.06 6.58
C VAL A 22 2.29 -14.86 6.68
N LEU A 23 1.51 -15.86 6.29
CA LEU A 23 0.06 -15.84 6.37
C LEU A 23 -0.37 -16.65 7.59
N LEU A 24 -0.75 -15.94 8.65
CA LEU A 24 -1.32 -16.57 9.84
C LEU A 24 -2.82 -16.74 9.64
N MET A 25 -3.34 -17.92 9.95
CA MET A 25 -4.75 -18.25 9.79
C MET A 25 -5.30 -18.95 11.03
N ASP A 26 -6.54 -18.65 11.35
CA ASP A 26 -7.32 -19.41 12.33
C ASP A 26 -8.52 -20.02 11.62
N LEU A 27 -8.55 -21.35 11.49
CA LEU A 27 -9.55 -22.07 10.70
C LEU A 27 -10.81 -22.38 11.51
N HIS A 28 -11.97 -22.29 10.85
CA HIS A 28 -13.22 -22.83 11.38
C HIS A 28 -13.09 -24.33 11.69
N GLU A 29 -13.79 -24.78 12.73
CA GLU A 29 -13.80 -26.20 13.06
C GLU A 29 -14.50 -26.99 11.95
N GLY A 30 -13.93 -28.14 11.57
CA GLY A 30 -14.44 -28.99 10.49
C GLY A 30 -14.16 -28.50 9.07
N THR A 31 -13.42 -27.40 8.88
CA THR A 31 -13.08 -26.89 7.54
C THR A 31 -11.69 -27.29 7.04
N GLN A 32 -10.93 -28.06 7.82
CA GLN A 32 -9.54 -28.40 7.55
C GLN A 32 -9.36 -29.13 6.20
N GLN A 33 -10.22 -30.10 5.89
CA GLN A 33 -10.15 -30.84 4.63
C GLN A 33 -10.37 -29.93 3.41
N ARG A 34 -11.40 -29.07 3.47
CA ARG A 34 -11.69 -28.08 2.42
C ARG A 34 -10.54 -27.07 2.26
N PHE A 35 -9.95 -26.66 3.38
CA PHE A 35 -8.78 -25.79 3.38
C PHE A 35 -7.58 -26.46 2.69
N PHE A 36 -7.27 -27.72 3.02
CA PHE A 36 -6.19 -28.47 2.36
C PHE A 36 -6.40 -28.57 0.85
N GLU A 37 -7.60 -28.94 0.41
CA GLU A 37 -7.92 -29.04 -1.01
C GLU A 37 -7.80 -27.69 -1.73
N ALA A 38 -8.20 -26.60 -1.07
CA ALA A 38 -8.04 -25.25 -1.60
C ALA A 38 -6.56 -24.83 -1.67
N TYR A 39 -5.78 -25.13 -0.63
CA TYR A 39 -4.35 -24.85 -0.61
C TYR A 39 -3.57 -25.66 -1.64
N GLU A 40 -3.89 -26.94 -1.83
CA GLU A 40 -3.24 -27.79 -2.84
C GLU A 40 -3.44 -27.24 -4.27
N LYS A 41 -4.59 -26.63 -4.55
CA LYS A 41 -4.80 -25.91 -5.81
C LYS A 41 -3.92 -24.67 -5.89
N LEU A 42 -3.97 -23.82 -4.85
CA LEU A 42 -3.20 -22.58 -4.78
C LEU A 42 -1.69 -22.81 -4.95
N ARG A 43 -1.12 -23.83 -4.27
CA ARG A 43 0.32 -24.11 -4.31
C ARG A 43 0.81 -24.60 -5.67
N ASN A 44 -0.04 -25.27 -6.45
CA ASN A 44 0.33 -25.73 -7.79
C ASN A 44 0.38 -24.55 -8.76
N ASP A 45 -0.55 -23.61 -8.60
CA ASP A 45 -0.61 -22.43 -9.46
C ASP A 45 0.52 -21.43 -9.12
N ILE A 46 0.74 -21.16 -7.83
CA ILE A 46 1.74 -20.17 -7.37
C ILE A 46 3.18 -20.58 -7.71
N ALA A 47 3.48 -21.88 -7.80
CA ALA A 47 4.80 -22.39 -8.14
C ALA A 47 5.26 -21.97 -9.56
N SER A 48 4.34 -21.58 -10.43
CA SER A 48 4.64 -21.06 -11.77
C SER A 48 4.76 -19.54 -11.83
N VAL A 49 4.49 -18.84 -10.74
CA VAL A 49 4.46 -17.37 -10.70
C VAL A 49 5.88 -16.82 -10.71
N PRO A 50 6.20 -15.86 -11.62
CA PRO A 50 7.53 -15.26 -11.67
C PRO A 50 7.99 -14.68 -10.34
N GLY A 51 9.17 -15.10 -9.88
CA GLY A 51 9.77 -14.63 -8.64
C GLY A 51 9.30 -15.35 -7.37
N HIS A 52 8.37 -16.29 -7.47
CA HIS A 52 8.09 -17.23 -6.38
C HIS A 52 9.28 -18.19 -6.19
N ILE A 53 9.63 -18.47 -4.94
CA ILE A 53 10.77 -19.34 -4.60
C ILE A 53 10.27 -20.61 -3.90
N SER A 54 9.45 -20.46 -2.86
CA SER A 54 8.90 -21.61 -2.12
C SER A 54 7.71 -21.23 -1.24
N ASP A 55 6.90 -22.23 -0.91
CA ASP A 55 5.91 -22.15 0.16
C ASP A 55 6.07 -23.30 1.17
N GLN A 56 5.72 -23.04 2.42
CA GLN A 56 5.51 -24.08 3.43
C GLN A 56 4.18 -23.85 4.13
N LEU A 57 3.40 -24.92 4.26
CA LEU A 57 2.20 -24.96 5.09
C LEU A 57 2.54 -25.62 6.42
N CYS A 58 2.19 -24.95 7.51
CA CYS A 58 2.39 -25.40 8.87
C CYS A 58 1.07 -25.35 9.63
N GLN A 59 0.91 -26.26 10.57
CA GLN A 59 -0.13 -26.25 11.59
C GLN A 59 0.54 -26.08 12.95
N SER A 60 -0.06 -25.29 13.83
CA SER A 60 0.42 -25.16 15.21
C SER A 60 0.30 -26.50 15.94
N PHE A 61 1.38 -26.87 16.63
CA PHE A 61 1.40 -28.06 17.48
C PHE A 61 0.54 -27.88 18.75
N GLU A 62 0.44 -26.65 19.25
CA GLU A 62 -0.28 -26.33 20.49
C GLU A 62 -1.78 -26.08 20.26
N ASN A 63 -2.13 -25.49 19.12
CA ASN A 63 -3.51 -25.19 18.76
C ASN A 63 -3.82 -25.65 17.32
N PRO A 64 -4.52 -26.78 17.14
CA PRO A 64 -4.82 -27.32 15.81
C PRO A 64 -5.67 -26.41 14.90
N SER A 65 -6.32 -25.36 15.43
CA SER A 65 -7.05 -24.38 14.63
C SER A 65 -6.14 -23.35 13.97
N GLN A 66 -4.91 -23.20 14.46
CA GLN A 66 -3.96 -22.20 13.99
C GLN A 66 -3.01 -22.77 12.94
N TRP A 67 -2.91 -22.06 11.82
CA TRP A 67 -2.14 -22.45 10.66
C TRP A 67 -1.25 -21.30 10.19
N LEU A 68 -0.17 -21.63 9.52
CA LEU A 68 0.81 -20.69 8.98
C LEU A 68 1.16 -21.12 7.56
N ILE A 69 1.13 -20.19 6.61
CA ILE A 69 1.83 -20.36 5.33
C ILE A 69 3.00 -19.39 5.30
N THR A 70 4.21 -19.88 5.07
CA THR A 70 5.36 -19.03 4.71
C THR A 70 5.58 -19.09 3.22
N SER A 71 5.66 -17.94 2.57
CA SER A 71 5.89 -17.80 1.13
C SER A 71 7.13 -16.94 0.88
N GLU A 72 8.03 -17.41 0.03
CA GLU A 72 9.31 -16.77 -0.27
C GLU A 72 9.35 -16.27 -1.71
N TRP A 73 9.81 -15.04 -1.88
CA TRP A 73 9.85 -14.34 -3.16
C TRP A 73 11.19 -13.66 -3.39
N GLU A 74 11.64 -13.65 -4.65
CA GLU A 74 12.85 -12.94 -5.08
C GLU A 74 12.78 -11.44 -4.75
N SER A 75 11.60 -10.82 -4.88
CA SER A 75 11.40 -9.41 -4.56
C SER A 75 9.94 -9.05 -4.27
N ALA A 76 9.72 -7.96 -3.53
CA ALA A 76 8.39 -7.45 -3.24
C ALA A 76 7.54 -7.10 -4.48
N PRO A 77 8.08 -6.51 -5.57
CA PRO A 77 7.26 -6.14 -6.73
C PRO A 77 6.66 -7.34 -7.49
N GLN A 78 7.32 -8.51 -7.50
CA GLN A 78 6.76 -9.74 -8.07
C GLN A 78 5.59 -10.26 -7.23
N TYR A 79 5.76 -10.33 -5.91
CA TYR A 79 4.68 -10.69 -4.99
C TYR A 79 3.49 -9.72 -5.11
N LEU A 80 3.74 -8.41 -5.18
CA LEU A 80 2.69 -7.41 -5.31
C LEU A 80 1.94 -7.51 -6.63
N ALA A 81 2.60 -7.85 -7.73
CA ALA A 81 1.94 -8.10 -9.01
C ALA A 81 0.99 -9.31 -8.92
N TRP A 82 1.42 -10.39 -8.27
CA TRP A 82 0.59 -11.58 -8.08
C TRP A 82 -0.60 -11.32 -7.14
N VAL A 83 -0.36 -10.81 -5.93
CA VAL A 83 -1.40 -10.62 -4.90
C VAL A 83 -2.49 -9.62 -5.32
N ASN A 84 -2.17 -8.69 -6.22
CA ASN A 84 -3.12 -7.70 -6.72
C ASN A 84 -3.94 -8.19 -7.94
N SER A 85 -3.59 -9.34 -8.53
CA SER A 85 -4.27 -9.87 -9.71
C SER A 85 -5.68 -10.40 -9.40
N GLU A 86 -6.60 -10.29 -10.36
CA GLU A 86 -7.93 -10.91 -10.24
C GLU A 86 -7.84 -12.44 -10.13
N HIS A 87 -6.83 -13.06 -10.76
CA HIS A 87 -6.58 -14.49 -10.64
C HIS A 87 -6.31 -14.91 -9.18
N HIS A 88 -5.43 -14.19 -8.49
CA HIS A 88 -5.17 -14.43 -7.06
C HIS A 88 -6.44 -14.25 -6.22
N ALA A 89 -7.20 -13.17 -6.48
CA ALA A 89 -8.44 -12.86 -5.78
C ALA A 89 -9.46 -14.03 -5.85
N GLU A 90 -9.58 -14.68 -7.00
CA GLU A 90 -10.43 -15.85 -7.19
C GLU A 90 -9.91 -17.08 -6.46
N GLN A 91 -8.60 -17.32 -6.50
CA GLN A 91 -7.95 -18.48 -5.89
C GLN A 91 -7.97 -18.47 -4.37
N VAL A 92 -7.87 -17.30 -3.73
CA VAL A 92 -7.86 -17.20 -2.26
C VAL A 92 -9.25 -17.21 -1.63
N ARG A 93 -10.31 -17.02 -2.43
CA ARG A 93 -11.70 -17.01 -1.94
C ARG A 93 -12.05 -18.28 -1.15
N PRO A 94 -11.75 -19.52 -1.60
CA PRO A 94 -12.04 -20.73 -0.85
C PRO A 94 -11.22 -20.87 0.44
N LEU A 95 -9.97 -20.40 0.45
CA LEU A 95 -9.15 -20.36 1.68
C LEU A 95 -9.77 -19.42 2.70
N GLY A 96 -10.14 -18.22 2.25
CA GLY A 96 -10.78 -17.20 3.08
C GLY A 96 -12.16 -17.62 3.62
N ALA A 97 -12.85 -18.55 2.97
CA ALA A 97 -14.12 -19.12 3.47
C ALA A 97 -13.91 -20.15 4.60
N CYS A 98 -12.70 -20.71 4.72
CA CYS A 98 -12.35 -21.67 5.77
C CYS A 98 -11.79 -20.98 7.03
N ALA A 99 -11.43 -19.71 6.97
CA ALA A 99 -10.70 -19.01 8.02
C ALA A 99 -11.58 -18.00 8.78
N ARG A 100 -11.62 -18.09 10.11
CA ARG A 100 -12.15 -17.05 11.01
C ARG A 100 -11.33 -15.77 10.91
N SER A 101 -10.01 -15.92 10.78
CA SER A 101 -9.10 -14.80 10.59
C SER A 101 -7.95 -15.20 9.67
N MET A 102 -7.49 -14.22 8.89
CA MET A 102 -6.37 -14.35 7.98
C MET A 102 -5.53 -13.08 8.04
N ARG A 103 -4.27 -13.21 8.45
CA ARG A 103 -3.37 -12.09 8.73
C ARG A 103 -2.08 -12.22 7.92
N PRO A 104 -1.97 -11.52 6.78
CA PRO A 104 -0.73 -11.49 6.01
C PRO A 104 0.28 -10.54 6.65
N LEU A 105 1.49 -11.03 6.88
CA LEU A 105 2.64 -10.27 7.35
C LEU A 105 3.73 -10.33 6.29
N LYS A 106 4.48 -9.24 6.12
CA LYS A 106 5.48 -9.07 5.07
C LYS A 106 6.80 -8.66 5.70
N PHE A 107 7.87 -9.37 5.37
CA PHE A 107 9.20 -9.16 5.92
C PHE A 107 10.24 -9.19 4.81
N THR A 108 11.20 -8.27 4.85
CA THR A 108 12.42 -8.42 4.06
C THR A 108 13.39 -9.32 4.80
N VAL A 109 14.13 -10.14 4.06
CA VAL A 109 15.10 -11.07 4.67
C VAL A 109 16.43 -10.35 4.89
N LEU A 110 16.85 -10.22 6.15
CA LEU A 110 18.13 -9.58 6.50
C LEU A 110 19.28 -10.58 6.55
N ARG A 111 19.08 -11.71 7.22
CA ARG A 111 20.10 -12.75 7.44
C ARG A 111 19.41 -14.10 7.51
N GLU A 112 20.14 -15.14 7.14
CA GLU A 112 19.73 -16.54 7.30
C GLU A 112 20.90 -17.34 7.87
N THR A 113 20.59 -18.55 8.35
CA THR A 113 21.56 -19.44 8.98
C THR A 113 21.12 -20.88 8.74
N GLY A 114 22.05 -21.79 8.44
CA GLY A 114 21.77 -23.23 8.35
C GLY A 114 22.38 -23.92 7.12
N ARG A 115 22.54 -25.25 7.18
CA ARG A 115 23.21 -26.04 6.12
C ARG A 115 22.48 -26.05 4.77
N GLY A 116 21.15 -25.98 4.80
CA GLY A 116 20.34 -25.86 3.59
C GLY A 116 20.55 -24.54 2.86
N TYR A 117 21.15 -23.54 3.54
CA TYR A 117 21.42 -22.22 2.99
C TYR A 117 22.71 -22.15 2.19
N ASP A 118 23.80 -22.72 2.74
CA ASP A 118 25.10 -22.77 2.09
C ASP A 118 25.07 -23.60 0.79
N GLN A 119 24.06 -24.46 0.65
CA GLN A 119 23.83 -25.35 -0.49
C GLN A 119 22.61 -24.99 -1.34
N ALA A 120 21.72 -24.09 -0.89
CA ALA A 120 20.55 -23.70 -1.66
C ALA A 120 21.00 -22.92 -2.90
N ALA A 121 20.68 -23.46 -4.07
CA ALA A 121 20.75 -22.76 -5.35
C ALA A 121 19.72 -21.62 -5.35
N ARG A 122 20.05 -20.52 -4.68
CA ARG A 122 19.25 -19.31 -4.76
C ARG A 122 19.27 -18.80 -6.19
N PRO A 123 18.14 -18.26 -6.68
CA PRO A 123 18.17 -17.46 -7.88
C PRO A 123 19.23 -16.36 -7.72
N SER A 124 20.09 -16.17 -8.72
CA SER A 124 21.17 -15.17 -8.68
C SER A 124 20.65 -13.73 -8.54
N THR A 125 19.37 -13.54 -8.80
CA THR A 125 18.58 -12.31 -8.68
C THR A 125 18.16 -12.01 -7.24
N ALA A 126 18.04 -13.03 -6.38
CA ALA A 126 17.56 -12.90 -5.01
C ALA A 126 18.65 -12.29 -4.10
N ARG A 127 18.33 -11.17 -3.43
CA ARG A 127 19.27 -10.42 -2.60
C ARG A 127 18.75 -10.24 -1.18
N LEU A 128 19.64 -10.34 -0.20
CA LEU A 128 19.31 -9.97 1.18
C LEU A 128 19.31 -8.46 1.37
N GLN A 129 18.47 -8.00 2.29
CA GLN A 129 18.54 -6.62 2.76
C GLN A 129 19.86 -6.41 3.51
N SER A 130 20.67 -5.47 3.00
CA SER A 130 22.02 -5.23 3.53
C SER A 130 22.00 -4.55 4.90
N THR A 131 21.08 -3.59 5.09
CA THR A 131 21.01 -2.71 6.27
C THR A 131 19.62 -2.78 6.91
N PRO A 132 19.51 -2.83 8.25
CA PRO A 132 18.23 -2.67 8.93
C PRO A 132 17.61 -1.31 8.62
N ARG A 133 16.29 -1.30 8.38
CA ARG A 133 15.53 -0.06 8.18
C ARG A 133 15.00 0.43 9.52
N LEU A 134 15.15 1.72 9.79
CA LEU A 134 14.48 2.38 10.91
C LEU A 134 13.15 2.95 10.44
N GLY A 135 12.14 2.91 11.28
CA GLY A 135 10.82 3.44 10.96
C GLY A 135 9.99 3.71 12.20
N ALA A 136 9.07 4.66 12.10
CA ALA A 136 8.18 5.07 13.19
C ALA A 136 7.06 4.04 13.51
N GLY A 137 7.17 2.80 13.03
CA GLY A 137 6.11 1.79 13.15
C GLY A 137 4.82 2.13 12.38
N ILE A 138 4.89 3.07 11.42
CA ILE A 138 3.74 3.51 10.62
C ILE A 138 3.63 2.67 9.35
N VAL A 139 2.50 2.00 9.22
CA VAL A 139 2.03 1.35 7.99
C VAL A 139 1.20 2.34 7.19
N ARG A 140 1.48 2.44 5.89
CA ARG A 140 0.77 3.33 4.95
C ARG A 140 0.00 2.50 3.96
N HIS A 141 -1.25 2.88 3.74
CA HIS A 141 -2.09 2.24 2.75
C HIS A 141 -2.97 3.25 2.03
N ALA A 142 -3.26 3.00 0.77
CA ALA A 142 -4.25 3.76 0.03
C ALA A 142 -5.41 2.85 -0.40
N LEU A 143 -6.60 3.41 -0.47
CA LEU A 143 -7.79 2.82 -1.05
C LEU A 143 -8.23 3.72 -2.19
N THR A 144 -8.55 3.14 -3.34
CA THR A 144 -9.11 3.88 -4.46
C THR A 144 -10.44 3.31 -4.90
N PHE A 145 -11.36 4.19 -5.26
CA PHE A 145 -12.64 3.83 -5.87
C PHE A 145 -13.05 4.91 -6.86
N THR A 146 -13.91 4.54 -7.79
CA THR A 146 -14.44 5.45 -8.81
C THR A 146 -15.91 5.74 -8.53
N VAL A 147 -16.31 7.00 -8.70
CA VAL A 147 -17.70 7.44 -8.59
C VAL A 147 -18.30 7.71 -9.96
N LYS A 148 -19.62 7.65 -10.05
CA LYS A 148 -20.37 7.93 -11.28
C LYS A 148 -20.06 9.35 -11.75
N PRO A 149 -19.72 9.57 -13.03
CA PRO A 149 -19.48 10.90 -13.55
C PRO A 149 -20.63 11.87 -13.25
N GLY A 150 -20.31 13.07 -12.78
CA GLY A 150 -21.28 14.10 -12.38
C GLY A 150 -21.64 14.10 -10.89
N SER A 151 -21.26 13.06 -10.13
CA SER A 151 -21.50 12.98 -8.68
C SER A 151 -20.35 13.50 -7.81
N GLU A 152 -19.30 14.03 -8.42
CA GLU A 152 -18.03 14.37 -7.75
C GLU A 152 -18.22 15.37 -6.61
N LYS A 153 -19.06 16.39 -6.83
CA LYS A 153 -19.34 17.43 -5.82
C LYS A 153 -20.11 16.87 -4.63
N ASP A 154 -21.11 16.04 -4.88
CA ASP A 154 -21.94 15.44 -3.82
C ASP A 154 -21.10 14.50 -2.97
N VAL A 155 -20.28 13.65 -3.61
CA VAL A 155 -19.34 12.76 -2.93
C VAL A 155 -18.31 13.53 -2.13
N ALA A 156 -17.74 14.61 -2.68
CA ALA A 156 -16.78 15.43 -1.94
C ALA A 156 -17.43 16.07 -0.69
N SER A 157 -18.68 16.52 -0.79
CA SER A 157 -19.45 17.05 0.35
C SER A 157 -19.69 15.98 1.42
N ILE A 158 -20.07 14.76 1.03
CA ILE A 158 -20.27 13.65 1.96
C ILE A 158 -18.94 13.29 2.67
N LEU A 159 -17.84 13.16 1.93
CA LEU A 159 -16.54 12.74 2.46
C LEU A 159 -15.85 13.81 3.33
N SER A 160 -16.17 15.09 3.15
CA SER A 160 -15.60 16.20 3.93
C SER A 160 -16.33 16.45 5.26
N SER A 161 -17.61 16.10 5.37
CA SER A 161 -18.48 16.56 6.46
C SER A 161 -18.53 15.66 7.70
N TYR A 162 -17.97 14.45 7.63
CA TYR A 162 -18.08 13.50 8.75
C TYR A 162 -17.02 13.69 9.85
N ALA A 163 -17.41 13.33 11.07
CA ALA A 163 -16.56 13.38 12.25
C ALA A 163 -15.39 12.38 12.14
N SER A 164 -14.21 12.78 12.60
CA SER A 164 -13.05 11.88 12.64
C SER A 164 -13.36 10.66 13.49
N PRO A 165 -13.12 9.43 12.99
CA PRO A 165 -13.30 8.23 13.79
C PRO A 165 -12.36 8.21 15.00
N ALA A 166 -12.74 7.48 16.04
CA ALA A 166 -11.88 7.22 17.19
C ALA A 166 -10.55 6.62 16.71
N ALA A 167 -9.45 7.29 17.07
CA ALA A 167 -8.14 6.95 16.55
C ALA A 167 -7.49 5.75 17.25
N ARG A 168 -7.79 5.54 18.54
CA ARG A 168 -7.21 4.46 19.35
C ARG A 168 -8.03 3.19 19.13
N VAL A 169 -7.36 2.16 18.61
CA VAL A 169 -7.96 0.85 18.38
C VAL A 169 -7.72 -0.04 19.60
N ASP A 170 -6.47 -0.10 20.05
CA ASP A 170 -6.02 -0.83 21.23
C ASP A 170 -4.74 -0.16 21.80
N ASP A 171 -3.97 -0.86 22.63
CA ASP A 171 -2.74 -0.35 23.26
C ASP A 171 -1.55 -0.22 22.29
N HIS A 172 -1.61 -0.86 21.14
CA HIS A 172 -0.52 -0.97 20.17
C HIS A 172 -0.90 -0.49 18.76
N THR A 173 -2.19 -0.27 18.52
CA THR A 173 -2.75 0.08 17.21
C THR A 173 -3.49 1.40 17.26
N ARG A 174 -3.15 2.28 16.31
CA ARG A 174 -3.73 3.62 16.22
C ARG A 174 -3.81 4.12 14.78
N LEU A 175 -4.94 4.72 14.43
CA LEU A 175 -5.06 5.52 13.22
C LEU A 175 -4.38 6.89 13.44
N CYS A 176 -3.29 7.15 12.72
CA CYS A 176 -2.50 8.38 12.86
C CYS A 176 -3.02 9.51 11.97
N ARG A 177 -3.32 9.20 10.70
CA ARG A 177 -3.75 10.20 9.71
C ARG A 177 -4.61 9.56 8.65
N THR A 178 -5.66 10.26 8.22
CA THR A 178 -6.49 9.87 7.07
C THR A 178 -6.65 11.08 6.17
N SER A 179 -6.22 10.95 4.92
CA SER A 179 -6.33 12.00 3.93
C SER A 179 -7.16 11.48 2.75
N LEU A 180 -8.13 12.27 2.28
CA LEU A 180 -8.91 11.94 1.08
C LEU A 180 -8.65 12.98 0.00
N PHE A 181 -8.45 12.49 -1.21
CA PHE A 181 -8.23 13.29 -2.40
C PHE A 181 -9.12 12.84 -3.54
N MET A 182 -9.39 13.74 -4.47
CA MET A 182 -10.19 13.46 -5.66
C MET A 182 -9.52 14.02 -6.93
N HIS A 183 -9.52 13.22 -7.99
CA HIS A 183 -9.04 13.60 -9.32
C HIS A 183 -10.04 13.11 -10.36
N GLY A 184 -10.75 14.05 -11.00
CA GLY A 184 -11.96 13.71 -11.75
C GLY A 184 -12.94 12.94 -10.87
N ASN A 185 -13.43 11.80 -11.34
CA ASN A 185 -14.31 10.90 -10.61
C ASN A 185 -13.58 9.81 -9.80
N ARG A 186 -12.25 9.90 -9.66
CA ARG A 186 -11.46 8.96 -8.85
C ARG A 186 -11.20 9.53 -7.46
N VAL A 187 -11.57 8.76 -6.45
CA VAL A 187 -11.24 9.06 -5.05
C VAL A 187 -10.05 8.21 -4.61
N VAL A 188 -9.15 8.83 -3.86
CA VAL A 188 -8.06 8.15 -3.16
C VAL A 188 -8.10 8.52 -1.68
N ARG A 189 -8.28 7.51 -0.84
CA ARG A 189 -8.19 7.62 0.63
C ARG A 189 -6.86 7.03 1.07
N THR A 190 -5.99 7.82 1.66
CA THR A 190 -4.76 7.34 2.30
C THR A 190 -4.96 7.24 3.80
N VAL A 191 -4.42 6.17 4.39
CA VAL A 191 -4.44 5.92 5.83
C VAL A 191 -3.02 5.65 6.31
N GLU A 192 -2.67 6.27 7.42
CA GLU A 192 -1.43 6.01 8.16
C GLU A 192 -1.81 5.42 9.51
N VAL A 193 -1.34 4.21 9.77
CA VAL A 193 -1.66 3.44 10.98
C VAL A 193 -0.36 3.08 11.68
N GLN A 194 -0.28 3.36 12.97
CA GLN A 194 0.73 2.75 13.83
C GLN A 194 0.21 1.38 14.29
N GLY A 195 0.99 0.32 14.13
CA GLY A 195 0.58 -1.04 14.51
C GLY A 195 -0.15 -1.80 13.41
N ASP A 196 -1.27 -2.46 13.75
CA ASP A 196 -1.97 -3.37 12.83
C ASP A 196 -2.98 -2.65 11.93
N LEU A 197 -2.67 -2.59 10.62
CA LEU A 197 -3.53 -1.98 9.62
C LEU A 197 -4.92 -2.63 9.54
N MET A 198 -5.01 -3.96 9.60
CA MET A 198 -6.29 -4.66 9.45
C MET A 198 -7.18 -4.47 10.68
N ALA A 199 -6.59 -4.47 11.88
CA ALA A 199 -7.32 -4.13 13.09
C ALA A 199 -7.84 -2.68 13.05
N ALA A 200 -7.00 -1.74 12.61
CA ALA A 200 -7.41 -0.33 12.47
C ALA A 200 -8.52 -0.14 11.44
N LEU A 201 -8.42 -0.75 10.26
CA LEU A 201 -9.47 -0.64 9.23
C LEU A 201 -10.80 -1.25 9.71
N ARG A 202 -10.76 -2.40 10.40
CA ARG A 202 -11.95 -3.01 11.01
C ARG A 202 -12.58 -2.09 12.05
N HIS A 203 -11.77 -1.60 12.99
CA HIS A 203 -12.24 -0.68 14.03
C HIS A 203 -12.90 0.56 13.44
N VAL A 204 -12.29 1.18 12.43
CA VAL A 204 -12.85 2.35 11.74
C VAL A 204 -14.15 2.00 11.01
N SER A 205 -14.23 0.84 10.37
CA SER A 205 -15.43 0.42 9.62
C SER A 205 -16.66 0.15 10.50
N GLU A 206 -16.44 -0.19 11.78
CA GLU A 206 -17.53 -0.47 12.73
C GLU A 206 -18.13 0.82 13.31
N GLN A 207 -17.50 1.98 13.12
CA GLN A 207 -17.95 3.23 13.75
C GLN A 207 -19.16 3.83 13.02
N PRO A 208 -20.19 4.32 13.75
CA PRO A 208 -21.45 4.78 13.15
C PRO A 208 -21.29 5.90 12.12
N GLU A 209 -20.35 6.83 12.36
CA GLU A 209 -20.10 8.00 11.52
C GLU A 209 -19.49 7.57 10.18
N VAL A 210 -18.60 6.57 10.22
CA VAL A 210 -18.01 5.97 9.03
C VAL A 210 -19.07 5.18 8.27
N ARG A 211 -19.87 4.35 8.95
CA ARG A 211 -20.94 3.58 8.31
C ARG A 211 -21.95 4.49 7.60
N ALA A 212 -22.38 5.56 8.24
CA ALA A 212 -23.30 6.53 7.64
C ALA A 212 -22.74 7.16 6.36
N VAL A 213 -21.44 7.49 6.35
CA VAL A 213 -20.75 8.03 5.16
C VAL A 213 -20.65 6.99 4.06
N GLU A 214 -20.26 5.76 4.39
CA GLU A 214 -20.13 4.68 3.43
C GLU A 214 -21.48 4.33 2.80
N GLU A 215 -22.57 4.30 3.59
CA GLU A 215 -23.94 4.12 3.11
C GLU A 215 -24.39 5.28 2.19
N ALA A 216 -24.06 6.52 2.55
CA ALA A 216 -24.41 7.71 1.77
C ALA A 216 -23.68 7.77 0.41
N ILE A 217 -22.45 7.24 0.30
CA ILE A 217 -21.72 7.24 -0.96
C ILE A 217 -22.11 6.10 -1.91
N ASN A 218 -22.69 5.00 -1.40
CA ASN A 218 -23.02 3.82 -2.19
C ASN A 218 -23.79 4.11 -3.51
N PRO A 219 -24.83 4.97 -3.54
CA PRO A 219 -25.55 5.29 -4.77
C PRO A 219 -24.69 5.93 -5.87
N TYR A 220 -23.57 6.54 -5.49
CA TYR A 220 -22.66 7.24 -6.38
C TYR A 220 -21.47 6.40 -6.84
N LEU A 221 -21.28 5.18 -6.33
CA LEU A 221 -20.16 4.33 -6.75
C LEU A 221 -20.41 3.74 -8.16
N GLU A 222 -19.37 3.65 -8.99
CA GLU A 222 -19.48 2.91 -10.27
C GLU A 222 -19.59 1.41 -10.06
N GLN A 223 -19.02 0.90 -8.97
CA GLN A 223 -19.07 -0.49 -8.57
C GLN A 223 -19.83 -0.61 -7.27
N ASP A 224 -20.96 -1.31 -7.32
CA ASP A 224 -21.75 -1.60 -6.13
C ASP A 224 -20.93 -2.43 -5.14
N ARG A 225 -21.05 -2.11 -3.86
CA ARG A 225 -20.44 -2.86 -2.77
C ARG A 225 -21.38 -2.92 -1.58
N ASP A 226 -21.27 -4.02 -0.84
CA ASP A 226 -21.93 -4.17 0.45
C ASP A 226 -20.84 -4.35 1.51
N LEU A 227 -20.64 -3.32 2.34
CA LEU A 227 -19.67 -3.40 3.44
C LEU A 227 -20.23 -4.10 4.68
N GLY A 228 -21.53 -4.41 4.71
CA GLY A 228 -22.17 -5.21 5.75
C GLY A 228 -21.98 -6.71 5.56
N ASP A 229 -21.79 -7.17 4.32
CA ASP A 229 -21.39 -8.55 4.01
C ASP A 229 -19.86 -8.72 4.14
N PRO A 230 -19.36 -9.58 5.04
CA PRO A 230 -17.92 -9.79 5.22
C PRO A 230 -17.17 -10.23 3.96
N GLU A 231 -17.80 -11.01 3.07
CA GLU A 231 -17.16 -11.46 1.84
C GLU A 231 -17.05 -10.33 0.82
N SER A 232 -18.14 -9.61 0.56
CA SER A 232 -18.18 -8.42 -0.30
C SER A 232 -17.21 -7.33 0.19
N ALA A 233 -17.20 -7.05 1.50
CA ALA A 233 -16.25 -6.12 2.12
C ALA A 233 -14.78 -6.53 1.87
N ARG A 234 -14.45 -7.81 2.11
CA ARG A 234 -13.10 -8.34 1.88
C ARG A 234 -12.69 -8.21 0.40
N MET A 235 -13.58 -8.56 -0.52
CA MET A 235 -13.32 -8.44 -1.96
C MET A 235 -13.13 -6.98 -2.38
N PHE A 236 -13.97 -6.07 -1.85
CA PHE A 236 -13.83 -4.64 -2.08
C PHE A 236 -12.48 -4.13 -1.58
N PHE A 237 -12.10 -4.39 -0.34
CA PHE A 237 -10.80 -3.95 0.19
C PHE A 237 -9.65 -4.56 -0.61
N MET A 238 -9.75 -5.84 -0.97
CA MET A 238 -8.74 -6.52 -1.77
C MET A 238 -8.60 -5.92 -3.17
N ARG A 239 -9.64 -5.32 -3.76
CA ARG A 239 -9.60 -4.65 -5.09
C ARG A 239 -9.28 -3.16 -5.01
N ALA A 240 -9.73 -2.49 -3.97
CA ALA A 240 -9.52 -1.05 -3.75
C ALA A 240 -8.14 -0.75 -3.15
N ALA A 241 -7.52 -1.72 -2.46
CA ALA A 241 -6.20 -1.61 -1.86
C ALA A 241 -5.12 -1.24 -2.88
N VAL A 242 -4.38 -0.18 -2.57
CA VAL A 242 -3.18 0.27 -3.29
C VAL A 242 -2.06 0.34 -2.25
N PRO A 243 -1.21 -0.69 -2.13
CA PRO A 243 -0.16 -0.74 -1.12
C PRO A 243 0.92 0.31 -1.36
N ALA A 244 1.53 0.80 -0.28
CA ALA A 244 2.73 1.62 -0.36
C ALA A 244 3.90 0.76 -0.86
N VAL A 245 4.49 1.16 -1.99
CA VAL A 245 5.68 0.52 -2.58
C VAL A 245 6.95 1.31 -2.31
N HIS A 246 6.82 2.57 -1.90
CA HIS A 246 7.94 3.42 -1.52
C HIS A 246 7.49 4.43 -0.46
N HIS A 247 8.36 4.69 0.51
CA HIS A 247 8.24 5.80 1.43
C HIS A 247 9.63 6.30 1.81
N ILE A 248 9.80 7.61 1.81
CA ILE A 248 10.96 8.28 2.35
C ILE A 248 10.52 9.51 3.14
N ALA A 249 11.14 9.72 4.29
CA ALA A 249 10.91 10.91 5.10
C ALA A 249 12.21 11.40 5.72
N ALA A 250 12.34 12.73 5.86
CA ALA A 250 13.33 13.33 6.74
C ALA A 250 13.00 13.01 8.22
N PRO A 251 14.00 12.85 9.10
CA PRO A 251 13.78 12.56 10.52
C PRO A 251 13.28 13.77 11.34
N GLU A 252 13.22 14.96 10.74
CA GLU A 252 12.80 16.19 11.42
C GLU A 252 11.30 16.17 11.77
N PRO A 253 10.90 16.77 12.91
CA PRO A 253 9.50 16.89 13.28
C PRO A 253 8.70 17.70 12.26
N GLU A 254 7.43 17.34 12.09
CA GLU A 254 6.51 18.07 11.20
C GLU A 254 6.38 19.53 11.65
N SER A 255 6.60 20.46 10.71
CA SER A 255 6.35 21.89 10.89
C SER A 255 4.96 22.25 10.36
N ALA A 256 4.33 23.28 10.94
CA ALA A 256 3.05 23.82 10.46
C ALA A 256 3.12 24.35 9.01
N GLU A 257 4.32 24.59 8.49
CA GLU A 257 4.56 25.04 7.10
C GLU A 257 4.47 23.90 6.06
N VAL A 258 4.23 22.65 6.49
CA VAL A 258 4.21 21.48 5.62
C VAL A 258 2.78 21.16 5.18
N GLN A 259 2.54 21.24 3.87
CA GLN A 259 1.27 20.91 3.24
C GLN A 259 1.34 19.55 2.53
N ARG A 260 0.23 18.81 2.59
CA ARG A 260 0.11 17.50 1.98
C ARG A 260 -0.61 17.59 0.65
N HIS A 261 0.01 17.03 -0.39
CA HIS A 261 -0.56 16.94 -1.72
C HIS A 261 -0.54 15.49 -2.20
N ALA A 262 -1.54 15.11 -2.99
CA ALA A 262 -1.54 13.85 -3.71
C ALA A 262 -1.48 14.10 -5.21
N VAL A 263 -0.77 13.22 -5.91
CA VAL A 263 -0.57 13.27 -7.35
C VAL A 263 -0.97 11.91 -7.92
N PHE A 264 -1.99 11.90 -8.78
CA PHE A 264 -2.43 10.71 -9.50
C PHE A 264 -1.77 10.67 -10.88
N TYR A 265 -0.93 9.67 -11.10
CA TYR A 265 -0.27 9.48 -12.38
C TYR A 265 -0.98 8.39 -13.18
N PRO A 266 -1.64 8.73 -14.30
CA PRO A 266 -2.25 7.74 -15.18
C PRO A 266 -1.14 7.04 -15.96
N ALA A 267 -0.68 5.88 -15.46
CA ALA A 267 0.31 5.10 -16.17
C ALA A 267 -0.28 4.54 -17.47
N LYS A 268 0.56 4.38 -18.49
CA LYS A 268 0.19 3.57 -19.67
C LYS A 268 -0.01 2.11 -19.24
N PRO A 269 -0.82 1.33 -19.97
CA PRO A 269 -1.01 -0.09 -19.69
C PRO A 269 0.32 -0.83 -19.48
N GLY A 270 0.46 -1.52 -18.35
CA GLY A 270 1.65 -2.27 -17.93
C GLY A 270 2.84 -1.42 -17.46
N CYS A 271 2.70 -0.09 -17.37
CA CYS A 271 3.80 0.80 -16.99
C CYS A 271 3.77 1.22 -15.51
N GLY A 272 2.74 0.89 -14.73
CA GLY A 272 2.59 1.39 -13.36
C GLY A 272 3.77 1.05 -12.44
N GLN A 273 4.28 -0.18 -12.48
CA GLN A 273 5.46 -0.55 -11.69
C GLN A 273 6.72 0.23 -12.11
N ALA A 274 6.95 0.39 -13.42
CA ALA A 274 8.10 1.13 -13.94
C ALA A 274 8.02 2.61 -13.56
N LEU A 275 6.82 3.18 -13.59
CA LEU A 275 6.53 4.55 -13.15
C LEU A 275 6.77 4.73 -11.65
N ALA A 276 6.25 3.83 -10.81
CA ALA A 276 6.48 3.88 -9.38
C ALA A 276 7.97 3.76 -9.03
N ARG A 277 8.71 2.88 -9.71
CA ARG A 277 10.16 2.76 -9.55
C ARG A 277 10.90 4.04 -9.97
N PHE A 278 10.50 4.65 -11.09
CA PHE A 278 11.07 5.91 -11.55
C PHE A 278 10.87 7.04 -10.52
N LEU A 279 9.64 7.18 -10.00
CA LEU A 279 9.28 8.17 -8.99
C LEU A 279 10.04 7.93 -7.66
N ALA A 280 10.17 6.67 -7.23
CA ALA A 280 10.94 6.31 -6.03
C ALA A 280 12.41 6.76 -6.15
N GLY A 281 13.01 6.60 -7.33
CA GLY A 281 14.36 7.13 -7.58
C GLY A 281 14.44 8.66 -7.53
N GLN A 282 13.35 9.37 -7.90
CA GLN A 282 13.29 10.82 -7.75
C GLN A 282 13.18 11.24 -6.28
N ASP A 283 12.36 10.52 -5.51
CA ASP A 283 12.19 10.73 -4.07
C ASP A 283 13.50 10.54 -3.31
N GLU A 284 14.25 9.48 -3.62
CA GLU A 284 15.57 9.23 -3.04
C GLU A 284 16.57 10.33 -3.41
N ALA A 285 16.54 10.80 -4.66
CA ALA A 285 17.42 11.89 -5.10
C ALA A 285 17.06 13.23 -4.43
N ALA A 286 15.77 13.53 -4.29
CA ALA A 286 15.29 14.72 -3.60
C ALA A 286 15.64 14.69 -2.11
N ALA A 287 15.43 13.56 -1.44
CA ALA A 287 15.77 13.42 -0.02
C ALA A 287 17.28 13.64 0.26
N ARG A 288 18.17 13.36 -0.70
CA ARG A 288 19.63 13.61 -0.53
C ARG A 288 19.99 15.11 -0.53
N ARG A 289 19.07 15.99 -0.92
CA ARG A 289 19.26 17.44 -0.96
C ARG A 289 18.68 18.11 0.30
N PRO A 290 19.50 18.71 1.17
CA PRO A 290 19.01 19.39 2.37
C PRO A 290 17.99 20.52 2.09
N GLU A 291 18.15 21.19 0.95
CA GLU A 291 17.30 22.28 0.46
C GLU A 291 16.00 21.80 -0.21
N SER A 292 15.79 20.49 -0.35
CA SER A 292 14.58 19.95 -0.97
C SER A 292 13.33 20.44 -0.24
N PRO A 293 12.32 20.97 -0.97
CA PRO A 293 11.05 21.34 -0.37
C PRO A 293 10.24 20.10 0.06
N VAL A 294 10.51 18.92 -0.52
CA VAL A 294 9.83 17.66 -0.20
C VAL A 294 10.37 17.09 1.11
N ARG A 295 9.51 17.00 2.12
CA ARG A 295 9.80 16.51 3.47
C ARG A 295 9.58 15.01 3.60
N SER A 296 8.49 14.53 3.03
CA SER A 296 8.20 13.11 2.87
C SER A 296 7.51 12.84 1.55
N SER A 297 7.75 11.65 1.02
CA SER A 297 7.04 11.12 -0.13
C SER A 297 6.66 9.67 0.11
N SER A 298 5.44 9.30 -0.28
CA SER A 298 4.95 7.93 -0.29
C SER A 298 4.35 7.60 -1.64
N ILE A 299 4.76 6.50 -2.26
CA ILE A 299 4.21 6.03 -3.53
C ILE A 299 3.39 4.79 -3.26
N PHE A 300 2.13 4.85 -3.70
CA PHE A 300 1.18 3.75 -3.70
C PHE A 300 1.03 3.26 -5.13
N GLN A 301 1.15 1.95 -5.33
CA GLN A 301 1.02 1.37 -6.66
C GLN A 301 0.26 0.06 -6.63
N ARG A 302 -0.64 -0.08 -7.61
CA ARG A 302 -1.31 -1.32 -7.99
C ARG A 302 -1.61 -1.26 -9.48
N ASP A 303 -1.24 -2.31 -10.22
CA ASP A 303 -1.39 -2.34 -11.67
C ASP A 303 -0.85 -1.03 -12.28
N ASP A 304 -1.68 -0.29 -13.02
CA ASP A 304 -1.34 1.01 -13.61
C ASP A 304 -1.83 2.22 -12.79
N ILE A 305 -2.39 1.99 -11.61
CA ILE A 305 -2.76 3.02 -10.64
C ILE A 305 -1.51 3.38 -9.84
N VAL A 306 -1.01 4.60 -10.05
CA VAL A 306 0.12 5.16 -9.30
C VAL A 306 -0.31 6.47 -8.63
N VAL A 307 -0.28 6.49 -7.30
CA VAL A 307 -0.53 7.68 -6.51
C VAL A 307 0.72 8.02 -5.70
N ARG A 308 1.14 9.27 -5.74
CA ARG A 308 2.23 9.77 -4.90
C ARG A 308 1.69 10.81 -3.93
N LEU A 309 1.90 10.57 -2.65
CA LEU A 309 1.60 11.51 -1.57
C LEU A 309 2.89 12.22 -1.20
N ILE A 310 2.90 13.55 -1.26
CA ILE A 310 4.07 14.38 -0.95
C ILE A 310 3.69 15.40 0.12
N ASP A 311 4.54 15.50 1.14
CA ASP A 311 4.48 16.55 2.14
C ASP A 311 5.56 17.58 1.78
N VAL A 312 5.15 18.81 1.50
CA VAL A 312 5.99 19.87 0.91
C VAL A 312 6.01 21.07 1.84
N ARG A 313 7.18 21.69 2.02
CA ARG A 313 7.32 22.97 2.73
C ARG A 313 6.93 24.11 1.79
N GLY A 314 5.93 24.90 2.17
CA GLY A 314 5.42 26.00 1.36
C GLY A 314 4.53 25.54 0.19
N PRO A 315 4.13 26.46 -0.70
CA PRO A 315 3.20 26.17 -1.79
C PRO A 315 3.85 25.29 -2.87
N LEU A 316 3.08 24.33 -3.38
CA LEU A 316 3.50 23.37 -4.40
C LEU A 316 3.95 24.05 -5.71
N GLU A 317 3.33 25.19 -6.02
CA GLU A 317 3.50 25.94 -7.26
C GLU A 317 4.82 26.74 -7.31
N ALA A 318 5.52 26.89 -6.18
CA ALA A 318 6.76 27.66 -6.12
C ALA A 318 7.90 26.98 -6.90
N ASP A 319 8.00 25.65 -6.85
CA ASP A 319 8.99 24.87 -7.61
C ASP A 319 8.44 23.47 -7.97
N PRO A 320 7.51 23.41 -8.94
CA PRO A 320 6.84 22.16 -9.28
C PRO A 320 7.83 21.13 -9.85
N GLU A 321 8.78 21.53 -10.70
CA GLU A 321 9.69 20.57 -11.33
C GLU A 321 10.55 19.82 -10.31
N THR A 322 11.05 20.52 -9.29
CA THR A 322 11.81 19.90 -8.20
C THR A 322 10.93 19.03 -7.33
N VAL A 323 9.73 19.49 -6.96
CA VAL A 323 8.80 18.73 -6.12
C VAL A 323 8.35 17.43 -6.80
N TYR A 324 7.95 17.49 -8.06
CA TYR A 324 7.59 16.30 -8.84
C TYR A 324 8.80 15.47 -9.24
N GLY A 325 10.02 15.98 -9.07
CA GLY A 325 11.26 15.27 -9.37
C GLY A 325 11.55 15.13 -10.87
N ILE A 326 10.99 16.02 -11.69
CA ILE A 326 11.03 15.97 -13.16
C ILE A 326 11.98 17.01 -13.78
N SER A 327 12.80 17.69 -12.97
CA SER A 327 13.73 18.72 -13.45
C SER A 327 14.64 18.20 -14.57
N GLY A 328 14.57 18.86 -15.73
CA GLY A 328 15.39 18.58 -16.91
C GLY A 328 14.74 17.65 -17.96
N PRO A 329 15.16 17.77 -19.23
CA PRO A 329 14.46 17.18 -20.37
C PRO A 329 14.41 15.65 -20.36
N ARG A 330 15.47 15.01 -19.82
CA ARG A 330 15.54 13.54 -19.75
C ARG A 330 14.47 12.97 -18.81
N LYS A 331 14.30 13.56 -17.63
CA LYS A 331 13.35 13.07 -16.62
C LYS A 331 11.91 13.29 -17.08
N ALA A 332 11.63 14.47 -17.64
CA ALA A 332 10.34 14.76 -18.26
C ALA A 332 10.01 13.76 -19.38
N ALA A 333 10.96 13.48 -20.29
CA ALA A 333 10.75 12.51 -21.36
C ALA A 333 10.53 11.07 -20.88
N VAL A 334 11.14 10.68 -19.76
CA VAL A 334 10.88 9.36 -19.14
C VAL A 334 9.47 9.32 -18.56
N LEU A 335 9.03 10.37 -17.85
CA LEU A 335 7.66 10.47 -17.34
C LEU A 335 6.65 10.38 -18.48
N ASP A 336 6.80 11.19 -19.54
CA ASP A 336 5.92 11.20 -20.72
C ASP A 336 5.85 9.83 -21.43
N ARG A 337 6.93 9.04 -21.36
CA ARG A 337 6.94 7.67 -21.90
C ARG A 337 6.12 6.70 -21.06
N LEU A 338 6.03 6.92 -19.75
CA LEU A 338 5.37 6.03 -18.79
C LEU A 338 3.92 6.43 -18.49
N THR A 339 3.53 7.68 -18.73
CA THR A 339 2.18 8.18 -18.46
C THR A 339 1.36 8.44 -19.72
N LEU A 340 0.05 8.32 -19.63
CA LEU A 340 -0.86 8.78 -20.68
C LEU A 340 -0.73 10.30 -20.85
N PRO A 341 -0.85 10.84 -22.08
CA PRO A 341 -0.75 12.27 -22.30
C PRO A 341 -1.90 12.99 -21.57
N PRO A 342 -1.65 14.15 -20.95
CA PRO A 342 -2.72 14.94 -20.34
C PRO A 342 -3.68 15.41 -21.44
N GLY A 343 -4.98 15.36 -21.17
CA GLY A 343 -6.02 15.86 -22.08
C GLY A 343 -6.08 17.40 -22.19
N GLY A 344 -4.95 18.11 -22.12
CA GLY A 344 -4.87 19.58 -22.11
C GLY A 344 -3.47 20.15 -21.79
N ARG A 345 -3.30 21.48 -21.78
CA ARG A 345 -2.01 22.17 -21.55
C ARG A 345 -1.70 22.31 -20.05
N GLY A 346 -0.56 21.76 -19.57
CA GLY A 346 -0.05 21.91 -18.19
C GLY A 346 0.55 20.63 -17.56
N ARG A 347 1.85 20.34 -17.80
CA ARG A 347 2.46 19.00 -17.60
C ARG A 347 2.35 18.33 -16.22
N ALA A 348 2.32 19.06 -15.11
CA ALA A 348 2.31 18.47 -13.76
C ALA A 348 1.09 18.84 -12.90
N ALA A 349 0.51 20.04 -13.12
CA ALA A 349 -0.71 20.48 -12.45
C ALA A 349 -1.92 19.57 -12.74
N HIS A 350 -1.97 18.95 -13.94
CA HIS A 350 -3.05 18.05 -14.35
C HIS A 350 -3.14 16.74 -13.56
N HIS A 351 -2.09 16.37 -12.82
CA HIS A 351 -2.06 15.14 -12.03
C HIS A 351 -2.35 15.39 -10.54
N THR A 352 -2.37 16.65 -10.11
CA THR A 352 -2.61 16.99 -8.70
C THR A 352 -4.06 16.71 -8.36
N MET A 353 -4.26 16.01 -7.24
CA MET A 353 -5.58 15.71 -6.72
C MET A 353 -6.05 16.81 -5.78
N ASN A 354 -7.34 17.12 -5.81
CA ASN A 354 -7.96 18.05 -4.87
C ASN A 354 -8.06 17.38 -3.50
N LEU A 355 -7.58 18.06 -2.46
CA LEU A 355 -7.74 17.61 -1.08
C LEU A 355 -9.19 17.83 -0.63
N ILE A 356 -9.86 16.75 -0.21
CA ILE A 356 -11.21 16.80 0.38
C ILE A 356 -11.10 17.05 1.88
N THR A 357 -10.24 16.29 2.55
CA THR A 357 -10.07 16.34 4.00
C THR A 357 -8.78 15.66 4.40
N ASP A 358 -8.08 16.23 5.38
CA ASP A 358 -6.87 15.69 5.97
C ASP A 358 -7.03 15.70 7.48
N ARG A 359 -7.31 14.53 8.05
CA ARG A 359 -7.59 14.34 9.47
C ARG A 359 -6.37 13.73 10.14
N ARG A 360 -5.85 14.42 11.15
CA ARG A 360 -4.77 13.94 12.00
C ARG A 360 -5.32 13.58 13.37
N ALA A 361 -4.92 12.43 13.88
CA ALA A 361 -5.22 12.09 15.24
C ALA A 361 -4.31 12.90 16.18
N PRO A 362 -4.83 13.43 17.31
CA PRO A 362 -4.07 14.31 18.21
C PRO A 362 -2.78 13.63 18.69
N ALA A 363 -1.73 14.39 19.03
CA ALA A 363 -0.53 13.81 19.62
C ALA A 363 -0.87 13.07 20.94
N GLN A 364 -0.13 12.01 21.27
CA GLN A 364 -0.27 11.38 22.59
C GLN A 364 0.07 12.45 23.66
N SER A 365 -0.83 12.59 24.64
CA SER A 365 -0.59 13.40 25.84
C SER A 365 0.27 12.63 26.83
#